data_AF-A0A518GJH2-F1
#
_entry.id   AF-A0A518GJH2-F1
#
_cell.length_a   1.000
_cell.length_b   1.000
_cell.length_c   1.000
_cell.angle_alpha   90.00
_cell.angle_beta   90.00
_cell.angle_gamma   90.00
#
_symmetry.space_group_name_H-M   'P 1'
#
loop_
_entity.id
_entity.type
_entity.pdbx_description
1 polymer ?
#
loop_
_entity_poly.entity_id
_entity_poly.type
_entity_poly.pdbx_seq_one_letter_code
_entity_poly.pdbx_strand_id
1 'polypeptide(L)'
;MRLSWYHLIAFVSFAAIAATIAVRACLIYNEIAGTDKTPLHIGTIALGVVMGPMTGPIANSGEMGGPPVLILWTAILFVVLLATLTPFVFVRTRVSLAMHVLAWCGYLLACLAWFGSSIVSLGHYLS
;
A
#
# COMPACT_ATOMS: atom_id res chain seq x y z
N MET A 1 -23.72 8.42 12.17
CA MET A 1 -22.77 9.24 11.37
C MET A 1 -22.65 8.65 9.96
N ARG A 2 -22.30 9.44 8.94
CA ARG A 2 -22.00 8.91 7.59
C ARG A 2 -20.53 8.53 7.52
N LEU A 3 -20.20 7.46 6.81
CA LEU A 3 -18.81 7.20 6.39
C LEU A 3 -18.43 8.33 5.42
N SER A 4 -17.35 9.05 5.73
CA SER A 4 -17.05 10.36 5.12
C SER A 4 -15.66 10.39 4.46
N TRP A 5 -15.40 11.45 3.70
CA TRP A 5 -14.12 11.79 3.07
C TRP A 5 -12.89 11.67 3.99
N TYR A 6 -13.06 11.74 5.31
CA TYR A 6 -11.96 11.55 6.27
C TYR A 6 -11.27 10.20 6.12
N HIS A 7 -11.97 9.16 5.65
CA HIS A 7 -11.39 7.83 5.43
C HIS A 7 -10.43 7.82 4.24
N LEU A 8 -10.83 8.49 3.15
CA LEU A 8 -9.98 8.66 1.99
C LEU A 8 -8.78 9.54 2.31
N ILE A 9 -8.98 10.62 3.07
CA ILE A 9 -7.88 11.48 3.52
C ILE A 9 -6.86 10.66 4.30
N ALA A 10 -7.32 9.85 5.27
CA ALA A 10 -6.43 8.97 6.03
C ALA A 10 -5.69 7.98 5.11
N PHE A 11 -6.36 7.35 4.14
CA PHE A 11 -5.72 6.47 3.16
C PHE A 11 -4.56 7.16 2.46
N VAL A 12 -4.85 8.33 1.88
CA VAL A 12 -3.89 9.10 1.08
C VAL A 12 -2.73 9.55 1.95
N SER A 13 -2.98 9.93 3.20
CA SER A 13 -1.92 10.25 4.17
C SER A 13 -1.03 9.04 4.48
N PHE A 14 -1.60 7.86 4.75
CA PHE A 14 -0.80 6.64 4.97
C PHE A 14 -0.01 6.23 3.73
N ALA A 15 -0.62 6.30 2.54
CA ALA A 15 0.05 6.03 1.28
C ALA A 15 1.23 6.98 1.04
N ALA A 16 1.05 8.28 1.29
CA ALA A 16 2.10 9.29 1.14
C ALA A 16 3.26 9.07 2.12
N ILE A 17 2.97 8.73 3.38
CA ILE A 17 3.99 8.40 4.39
C ILE A 17 4.76 7.17 3.96
N ALA A 18 4.07 6.10 3.57
CA ALA A 18 4.70 4.85 3.15
C ALA A 18 5.55 5.03 1.88
N ALA A 19 5.07 5.80 0.90
CA ALA A 19 5.83 6.15 -0.30
C ALA A 19 7.11 6.94 0.04
N THR A 20 7.02 7.89 0.98
CA THR A 20 8.19 8.65 1.46
C THR A 20 9.24 7.73 2.09
N ILE A 21 8.81 6.79 2.93
CA ILE A 21 9.69 5.79 3.56
C ILE A 21 10.33 4.90 2.49
N ALA A 22 9.55 4.40 1.51
CA ALA A 22 10.06 3.56 0.44
C ALA A 22 11.10 4.28 -0.44
N VAL A 23 10.83 5.54 -0.82
CA VAL A 23 11.80 6.38 -1.56
C VAL A 23 13.07 6.57 -0.74
N ARG A 24 12.95 6.91 0.55
CA ARG A 24 14.10 7.06 1.44
C ARG A 24 14.91 5.78 1.55
N ALA A 25 14.27 4.62 1.71
CA ALA A 25 14.93 3.33 1.77
C ALA A 25 15.70 3.02 0.48
N CYS A 26 15.10 3.30 -0.70
CA CYS A 26 15.78 3.11 -1.98
C CYS A 26 17.00 4.04 -2.16
N LEU A 27 16.89 5.29 -1.72
CA LEU A 27 18.00 6.24 -1.77
C LEU A 27 19.16 5.80 -0.85
N ILE A 28 18.85 5.40 0.38
CA ILE A 28 19.84 4.88 1.33
C ILE A 28 20.49 3.60 0.77
N TYR A 29 19.70 2.70 0.19
CA TYR A 29 20.22 1.50 -0.45
C TYR A 29 21.20 1.85 -1.58
N ASN A 30 20.85 2.79 -2.46
CA ASN A 30 21.75 3.25 -3.52
C ASN A 30 23.04 3.91 -3.00
N GLU A 31 22.98 4.58 -1.85
CA GLU A 31 24.19 5.13 -1.21
C GLU A 31 25.13 4.02 -0.72
N ILE A 32 24.59 2.88 -0.25
CA ILE A 32 25.35 1.75 0.32
C ILE A 32 25.82 0.78 -0.77
N ALA A 33 24.91 0.35 -1.66
CA ALA A 33 25.14 -0.66 -2.70
C ALA A 33 25.70 -0.06 -4.00
N GLY A 34 25.78 1.28 -4.11
CA GLY A 34 26.07 1.98 -5.35
C GLY A 34 24.80 2.25 -6.18
N THR A 35 24.96 2.84 -7.37
CA THR A 35 23.85 3.41 -8.16
C THR A 35 23.07 2.36 -8.97
N ASP A 36 22.55 1.33 -8.32
CA ASP A 36 21.84 0.21 -8.96
C ASP A 36 20.37 0.55 -9.31
N LYS A 37 19.68 1.35 -8.48
CA LYS A 37 18.28 1.74 -8.74
C LYS A 37 18.20 3.12 -9.40
N THR A 38 17.65 3.18 -10.62
CA THR A 38 17.44 4.44 -11.35
C THR A 38 16.31 5.29 -10.73
N PRO A 39 16.25 6.61 -11.00
CA PRO A 39 15.14 7.45 -10.56
C PRO A 39 13.76 6.92 -11.01
N LEU A 40 13.70 6.32 -12.21
CA LEU A 40 12.49 5.68 -12.73
C LEU A 40 12.08 4.48 -11.84
N HIS A 41 13.03 3.61 -11.47
CA HIS A 41 12.77 2.49 -10.55
C HIS A 41 12.26 2.97 -9.20
N ILE A 42 12.87 4.01 -8.63
CA ILE A 42 12.44 4.59 -7.34
C ILE A 42 11.02 5.16 -7.45
N GLY A 43 10.70 5.83 -8.57
CA GLY A 43 9.34 6.32 -8.85
C GLY A 43 8.32 5.18 -8.96
N THR A 44 8.67 4.09 -9.64
CA THR A 44 7.82 2.89 -9.75
C THR A 44 7.57 2.25 -8.39
N ILE A 45 8.59 2.15 -7.52
CA ILE A 45 8.47 1.64 -6.15
C ILE A 45 7.55 2.55 -5.32
N ALA A 46 7.72 3.86 -5.42
CA ALA A 46 6.88 4.83 -4.70
C ALA A 46 5.39 4.70 -5.06
N LEU A 47 5.09 4.43 -6.33
CA LEU A 47 3.72 4.14 -6.80
C LEU A 47 3.28 2.73 -6.38
N GLY A 48 4.20 1.77 -6.41
CA GLY A 48 3.99 0.37 -6.02
C GLY A 48 3.53 0.20 -4.58
N VAL A 49 3.93 1.11 -3.67
CA VAL A 49 3.52 1.10 -2.24
C VAL A 49 1.99 1.07 -2.06
N VAL A 50 1.22 1.66 -2.98
CA VAL A 50 -0.25 1.59 -2.95
C VAL A 50 -0.76 0.16 -3.13
N MET A 51 0.01 -0.68 -3.81
CA MET A 51 -0.28 -2.09 -4.06
C MET A 51 0.07 -3.01 -2.88
N GLY A 52 0.58 -2.44 -1.77
CA GLY A 52 0.81 -3.18 -0.53
C GLY A 52 1.93 -4.20 -0.68
N PRO A 53 1.71 -5.49 -0.37
CA PRO A 53 2.75 -6.51 -0.40
C PRO A 53 3.34 -6.77 -1.80
N MET A 54 2.76 -6.18 -2.85
CA MET A 54 3.27 -6.29 -4.22
C MET A 54 4.43 -5.34 -4.54
N THR A 55 4.73 -4.39 -3.66
CA THR A 55 5.82 -3.43 -3.84
C THR A 55 7.18 -4.09 -4.02
N GLY A 56 7.50 -5.14 -3.26
CA GLY A 56 8.77 -5.86 -3.38
C GLY A 56 8.94 -6.52 -4.75
N PRO A 57 7.98 -7.34 -5.21
CA PRO A 57 8.02 -7.91 -6.56
C PRO A 57 8.02 -6.85 -7.69
N ILE A 58 7.33 -5.72 -7.51
CA ILE A 58 7.40 -4.58 -8.45
C ILE A 58 8.83 -3.98 -8.48
N ALA A 59 9.49 -3.88 -7.33
CA ALA A 59 10.85 -3.34 -7.20
C ALA A 59 11.92 -4.20 -7.89
N ASN A 60 11.64 -5.50 -8.06
CA ASN A 60 12.57 -6.50 -8.58
C ASN A 60 11.92 -7.41 -9.63
N SER A 61 11.16 -6.84 -10.58
CA SER A 61 10.40 -7.57 -11.63
C SER A 61 11.17 -8.61 -12.49
N GLY A 62 12.46 -8.84 -12.21
CA GLY A 62 13.28 -9.92 -12.77
C GLY A 62 13.42 -11.19 -11.91
N GLU A 63 13.13 -11.17 -10.60
CA GLU A 63 13.35 -12.35 -9.73
C GLU A 63 12.13 -12.68 -8.83
N MET A 64 11.64 -13.92 -9.02
CA MET A 64 10.48 -14.61 -8.41
C MET A 64 9.06 -14.13 -8.78
N GLY A 65 8.38 -14.97 -9.57
CA GLY A 65 6.97 -14.83 -9.94
C GLY A 65 6.80 -13.92 -11.14
N GLY A 66 7.00 -14.46 -12.34
CA GLY A 66 6.93 -13.67 -13.58
C GLY A 66 5.63 -12.85 -13.73
N PRO A 67 5.56 -11.97 -14.74
CA PRO A 67 4.49 -10.99 -14.93
C PRO A 67 3.06 -11.51 -14.67
N PRO A 68 2.68 -12.74 -15.06
CA PRO A 68 1.32 -13.26 -14.83
C PRO A 68 0.94 -13.44 -13.35
N VAL A 69 1.86 -13.90 -12.50
CA VAL A 69 1.59 -14.19 -11.08
C VAL A 69 1.46 -12.88 -10.30
N LEU A 70 2.30 -11.90 -10.66
CA LEU A 70 2.29 -10.55 -10.13
C LEU A 70 0.97 -9.82 -10.45
N ILE A 71 0.48 -9.95 -11.69
CA ILE A 71 -0.82 -9.40 -12.13
C ILE A 71 -1.98 -10.05 -11.38
N LEU A 72 -1.96 -11.38 -11.21
CA LEU A 72 -3.02 -12.11 -10.51
C LEU A 72 -3.13 -11.66 -9.04
N TRP A 73 -2.02 -11.66 -8.30
CA TRP A 73 -2.02 -11.22 -6.90
C TRP A 73 -2.39 -9.75 -6.76
N THR A 74 -1.90 -8.91 -7.67
CA THR A 74 -2.27 -7.49 -7.74
C THR A 74 -3.78 -7.33 -7.94
N ALA A 75 -4.40 -8.07 -8.85
CA ALA A 75 -5.84 -8.03 -9.08
C ALA A 75 -6.63 -8.49 -7.85
N ILE A 76 -6.23 -9.60 -7.21
CA ILE A 76 -6.88 -10.12 -6.00
C ILE A 76 -6.79 -9.08 -4.88
N LEU A 77 -5.61 -8.54 -4.63
CA LEU A 77 -5.35 -7.54 -3.59
C LEU A 77 -6.12 -6.25 -3.84
N PHE A 78 -6.20 -5.79 -5.10
CA PHE A 78 -6.96 -4.61 -5.48
C PHE A 78 -8.47 -4.83 -5.32
N VAL A 79 -8.99 -6.00 -5.67
CA VAL A 79 -10.40 -6.36 -5.44
C VAL A 79 -10.72 -6.41 -3.95
N VAL A 80 -9.83 -6.96 -3.12
CA VAL A 80 -9.99 -6.96 -1.66
C VAL A 80 -9.96 -5.54 -1.09
N LEU A 81 -9.05 -4.70 -1.56
CA LEU A 81 -8.99 -3.29 -1.19
C LEU A 81 -10.28 -2.55 -1.59
N LEU A 82 -10.75 -2.71 -2.84
CA LEU A 82 -12.00 -2.11 -3.29
C LEU A 82 -13.20 -2.63 -2.49
N ALA A 83 -13.27 -3.94 -2.24
CA ALA A 83 -14.32 -4.58 -1.45
C ALA A 83 -14.38 -4.00 -0.03
N THR A 84 -13.23 -3.79 0.61
CA THR A 84 -13.16 -3.15 1.93
C THR A 84 -13.50 -1.66 1.90
N LEU A 85 -13.27 -0.96 0.78
CA LEU A 85 -13.63 0.44 0.58
C LEU A 85 -15.11 0.65 0.19
N THR A 86 -15.77 -0.34 -0.42
CA THR A 86 -17.18 -0.27 -0.89
C THR A 86 -18.17 0.21 0.17
N PRO A 87 -18.14 -0.29 1.43
CA PRO A 87 -19.04 0.18 2.48
C PRO A 87 -18.91 1.70 2.71
N PHE A 88 -17.71 2.26 2.59
CA PHE A 88 -17.47 3.68 2.80
C PHE A 88 -18.00 4.56 1.67
N VAL A 89 -18.04 4.04 0.44
CA VAL A 89 -18.52 4.77 -0.75
C VAL A 89 -20.05 4.68 -0.89
N PHE A 90 -20.66 3.55 -0.51
CA PHE A 90 -22.07 3.26 -0.80
C PHE A 90 -23.01 3.32 0.42
N VAL A 91 -22.52 3.29 1.66
CA VAL A 91 -23.38 3.35 2.86
C VAL A 91 -23.82 4.80 3.11
N ARG A 92 -25.02 5.12 2.62
CA ARG A 92 -25.72 6.39 2.88
C ARG A 92 -26.58 6.38 4.16
N THR A 93 -26.62 5.27 4.89
CA THR A 93 -27.46 5.07 6.07
C THR A 93 -26.80 5.57 7.36
N ARG A 94 -27.61 5.93 8.36
CA ARG A 94 -27.11 6.35 9.68
C ARG A 94 -26.65 5.10 10.45
N VAL A 95 -25.35 4.96 10.63
CA VAL A 95 -24.76 3.91 11.47
C VAL A 95 -24.67 4.40 12.92
N SER A 96 -24.84 3.48 13.89
CA SER A 96 -24.62 3.75 15.31
C SER A 96 -23.17 4.20 15.57
N LEU A 97 -22.96 5.01 16.62
CA LEU A 97 -21.64 5.56 16.93
C LEU A 97 -20.60 4.45 17.17
N ALA A 98 -20.97 3.40 17.92
CA ALA A 98 -20.09 2.27 18.21
C ALA A 98 -19.61 1.55 16.94
N MET A 99 -20.51 1.27 16.00
CA MET A 99 -20.16 0.62 14.73
C MET A 99 -19.31 1.52 13.84
N HIS A 100 -19.52 2.83 13.89
CA HIS A 100 -18.69 3.80 13.17
C HIS A 100 -17.25 3.82 13.70
N VAL A 101 -17.08 3.83 15.03
CA VAL A 101 -15.76 3.77 15.68
C VAL A 101 -15.05 2.45 15.37
N LEU A 102 -15.76 1.32 15.45
CA LEU A 102 -15.18 0.01 15.13
C LEU A 102 -14.74 -0.08 13.66
N ALA A 103 -15.56 0.40 12.72
CA ALA A 103 -15.19 0.47 11.32
C ALA A 103 -13.95 1.35 11.09
N TRP A 104 -13.84 2.46 11.83
CA TRP A 104 -12.67 3.35 11.75
C TRP A 104 -11.40 2.69 12.28
N CYS A 105 -11.46 2.05 13.45
CA CYS A 105 -10.33 1.32 14.01
C CYS A 105 -9.89 0.17 13.10
N GLY A 106 -10.84 -0.62 12.58
CA GLY A 106 -10.55 -1.72 11.66
C GLY A 106 -9.91 -1.22 10.36
N TYR A 107 -10.39 -0.11 9.82
CA TYR A 107 -9.83 0.53 8.64
C TYR A 107 -8.38 1.00 8.84
N LEU A 108 -8.09 1.67 9.96
CA LEU A 108 -6.74 2.11 10.30
C LEU A 108 -5.77 0.93 10.47
N LEU A 109 -6.21 -0.14 11.15
CA LEU A 109 -5.41 -1.35 11.31
C LEU A 109 -5.15 -2.04 9.96
N ALA A 110 -6.15 -2.10 9.08
CA ALA A 110 -5.99 -2.64 7.74
C ALA A 110 -5.00 -1.81 6.90
N CYS A 111 -5.07 -0.47 6.98
CA CYS A 111 -4.11 0.41 6.32
C CYS A 111 -2.69 0.20 6.85
N LEU A 112 -2.52 0.11 8.18
CA LEU A 112 -1.23 -0.15 8.81
C LEU A 112 -0.65 -1.51 8.37
N ALA A 113 -1.47 -2.56 8.36
CA ALA A 113 -1.06 -3.89 7.89
C ALA A 113 -0.69 -3.87 6.41
N TRP A 114 -1.48 -3.18 5.58
CA TRP A 114 -1.27 -3.06 4.14
C TRP A 114 0.06 -2.37 3.82
N PHE A 115 0.25 -1.15 4.31
CA PHE A 115 1.47 -0.39 4.06
C PHE A 115 2.67 -0.99 4.81
N GLY A 116 2.48 -1.54 6.01
CA GLY A 116 3.52 -2.27 6.73
C GLY A 116 4.03 -3.47 5.93
N SER A 117 3.12 -4.26 5.33
CA SER A 117 3.49 -5.39 4.47
C SER A 117 4.26 -4.94 3.21
N SER A 118 3.93 -3.77 2.65
CA SER A 118 4.69 -3.16 1.57
C SER A 118 6.13 -2.84 1.97
N ILE A 119 6.33 -2.24 3.15
CA ILE A 119 7.66 -1.87 3.64
C ILE A 119 8.49 -3.10 3.98
N VAL A 120 7.89 -4.09 4.65
CA VAL A 120 8.57 -5.37 4.98
C VAL A 120 8.94 -6.14 3.70
N SER A 121 8.03 -6.22 2.73
CA SER A 121 8.29 -6.83 1.43
C SER A 121 9.45 -6.12 0.74
N LEU A 122 9.39 -4.80 0.59
CA LEU A 122 10.47 -4.01 0.01
C LEU A 122 11.80 -4.23 0.76
N GLY A 123 11.78 -4.25 2.10
CA GLY A 123 12.96 -4.49 2.92
C GLY A 123 13.59 -5.86 2.69
N HIS A 124 12.78 -6.92 2.62
CA HIS A 124 13.26 -8.28 2.31
C HIS A 124 13.85 -8.40 0.90
N TYR A 125 13.33 -7.62 -0.04
CA TYR A 125 13.78 -7.60 -1.42
C TYR A 125 14.96 -6.65 -1.68
N LEU A 126 15.27 -5.75 -0.75
CA LEU A 126 16.45 -4.88 -0.76
C LEU A 126 17.60 -5.42 0.12
N SER A 127 17.36 -6.46 0.93
CA SER A 127 18.39 -7.16 1.73
C SER A 127 19.03 -8.30 0.95
#